data_AF-A0A957C6R8-F1
#
_entry.id   AF-A0A957C6R8-F1
#
_cell.length_a   1.000
_cell.length_b   1.000
_cell.length_c   1.000
_cell.angle_alpha   90.00
_cell.angle_beta   90.00
_cell.angle_gamma   90.00
#
_symmetry.space_group_name_H-M   'P 1'
#
loop_
_entity.id
_entity.type
_entity.pdbx_description
1 polymer ?
#
loop_
_entity_poly.entity_id
_entity_poly.type
_entity_poly.pdbx_seq_one_letter_code
_entity_poly.pdbx_strand_id
1 'polypeptide(L)'
;MAKDPKQQRPGANRKPSSLGAAVHRASQKQRVRPSARANARKAAITQRPMPQPPARRPVKRAAVGTAVSAELASKIGSIQDKFERLESQAQLEDIFSAIGKIDSQLTQLPFTLESLRDRGYVHSGQLEDKLEALDDKWDEVRPRVEKAVAEQVNRLDRELDQTERQVDRLGNANAALVNSVDSAVDSLGSRITAARRALDGLYDGIQTELYQIEYALGQVGKMLDLMAGSSELHLKEAEGPLLAVKTEWQQDGEEGPKGYLFLTDQRLLFEQREEVVTKKRFGIFKAESEMVQKLLIDVQVHEIEQISHKEEGGFLGMGKDDILELVFAASAPLSRARFHLDGQDSEDWAAMLNRIQSGEIDGDRSEEYLDELEAAEITSASFPEQCPNCYAAIPEQPRGVTVYTCEFCGATVQPISR
;
A
#
# COMPACT_ATOMS: atom_id res chain seq x y z
N MET A 1 51.70 -45.19 -52.29
CA MET A 1 51.46 -44.72 -50.92
C MET A 1 50.14 -43.98 -50.90
N ALA A 2 49.30 -44.32 -49.92
CA ALA A 2 47.85 -44.21 -49.94
C ALA A 2 47.30 -42.79 -49.86
N LYS A 3 46.13 -42.60 -50.48
CA LYS A 3 45.23 -41.45 -50.31
C LYS A 3 44.47 -41.61 -48.98
N ASP A 4 44.41 -40.54 -48.19
CA ASP A 4 43.44 -40.39 -47.09
C ASP A 4 42.61 -39.11 -47.28
N PRO A 5 41.26 -39.19 -47.27
CA PRO A 5 40.40 -38.03 -47.37
C PRO A 5 40.02 -37.47 -46.00
N LYS A 6 40.10 -36.13 -45.85
CA LYS A 6 39.57 -35.40 -44.69
C LYS A 6 38.04 -35.48 -44.67
N GLN A 7 37.50 -36.16 -43.66
CA GLN A 7 36.08 -36.17 -43.32
C GLN A 7 35.61 -34.80 -42.80
N GLN A 8 34.62 -34.21 -43.47
CA GLN A 8 33.79 -33.13 -42.93
C GLN A 8 32.80 -33.74 -41.92
N ARG A 9 32.77 -33.17 -40.70
CA ARG A 9 31.71 -33.44 -39.71
C ARG A 9 30.52 -32.54 -39.99
N PRO A 10 29.27 -33.04 -40.02
CA PRO A 10 28.09 -32.20 -40.10
C PRO A 10 27.80 -31.54 -38.73
N GLY A 11 27.57 -30.23 -38.74
CA GLY A 11 27.20 -29.44 -37.57
C GLY A 11 25.87 -29.91 -37.00
N ALA A 12 25.87 -30.25 -35.71
CA ALA A 12 24.71 -30.70 -34.97
C ALA A 12 23.71 -29.53 -34.80
N ASN A 13 22.52 -29.73 -35.35
CA ASN A 13 21.35 -28.90 -35.15
C ASN A 13 20.88 -29.04 -33.68
N ARG A 14 21.25 -28.10 -32.81
CA ARG A 14 20.78 -28.08 -31.41
C ARG A 14 19.35 -27.54 -31.39
N LYS A 15 18.38 -28.45 -31.26
CA LYS A 15 17.04 -28.10 -30.80
C LYS A 15 17.13 -27.42 -29.42
N PRO A 16 16.38 -26.34 -29.16
CA PRO A 16 16.28 -25.80 -27.81
C PRO A 16 15.73 -26.87 -26.87
N SER A 17 16.40 -27.08 -25.75
CA SER A 17 16.08 -28.13 -24.78
C SER A 17 14.75 -27.81 -24.09
N SER A 18 13.78 -28.71 -24.22
CA SER A 18 12.49 -28.75 -23.52
C SER A 18 12.60 -28.91 -21.99
N LEU A 19 13.79 -28.74 -21.41
CA LEU A 19 14.07 -28.84 -19.99
C LEU A 19 13.82 -27.53 -19.24
N GLY A 20 13.96 -26.36 -19.89
CA GLY A 20 13.61 -25.06 -19.27
C GLY A 20 12.10 -24.94 -19.00
N ALA A 21 11.28 -25.29 -19.99
CA ALA A 21 9.82 -25.26 -19.86
C ALA A 21 9.27 -26.27 -18.82
N ALA A 22 9.97 -27.40 -18.60
CA ALA A 22 9.56 -28.40 -17.62
C ALA A 22 9.89 -28.00 -16.17
N VAL A 23 10.93 -27.18 -15.96
CA VAL A 23 11.30 -26.68 -14.63
C VAL A 23 10.37 -25.54 -14.19
N HIS A 24 9.97 -24.65 -15.10
CA HIS A 24 8.95 -23.62 -14.81
C HIS A 24 7.55 -24.23 -14.53
N ARG A 25 7.19 -25.34 -15.19
CA ARG A 25 5.93 -26.04 -14.91
C ARG A 25 5.92 -26.82 -13.59
N ALA A 26 7.08 -27.19 -13.06
CA ALA A 26 7.18 -27.99 -11.84
C ALA A 26 7.16 -27.15 -10.55
N SER A 27 7.44 -25.84 -10.63
CA SER A 27 7.30 -24.89 -9.51
C SER A 27 5.95 -24.19 -9.46
N GLN A 28 5.10 -24.37 -10.47
CA GLN A 28 3.65 -24.14 -10.37
C GLN A 28 3.03 -25.15 -9.39
N LYS A 29 3.41 -25.08 -8.11
CA LYS A 29 2.42 -25.35 -7.07
C LYS A 29 1.25 -24.45 -7.45
N GLN A 30 0.09 -25.02 -7.76
CA GLN A 30 -1.13 -24.25 -7.91
C GLN A 30 -1.25 -23.40 -6.66
N ARG A 31 -0.78 -22.14 -6.72
CA ARG A 31 -1.01 -21.16 -5.67
C ARG A 31 -2.52 -21.10 -5.61
N VAL A 32 -3.07 -21.58 -4.50
CA VAL A 32 -4.50 -21.48 -4.25
C VAL A 32 -4.79 -19.99 -4.33
N ARG A 33 -5.71 -19.58 -5.20
CA ARG A 33 -6.05 -18.17 -5.36
C ARG A 33 -6.29 -17.56 -3.97
N PRO A 34 -5.70 -16.40 -3.63
CA PRO A 34 -5.83 -15.80 -2.30
C PRO A 34 -7.28 -15.73 -1.79
N SER A 35 -8.24 -15.51 -2.70
CA SER A 35 -9.68 -15.51 -2.41
C SER A 35 -10.27 -16.85 -2.01
N ALA A 36 -9.77 -17.98 -2.53
CA ALA A 36 -10.22 -19.31 -2.12
C ALA A 36 -9.87 -19.58 -0.65
N ARG A 37 -8.68 -19.15 -0.22
CA ARG A 37 -8.24 -19.23 1.18
C ARG A 37 -9.02 -18.28 2.07
N ALA A 38 -9.25 -17.04 1.63
CA ALA A 38 -10.11 -16.09 2.34
C ALA A 38 -11.54 -16.63 2.55
N ASN A 39 -12.11 -17.33 1.56
CA ASN A 39 -13.40 -18.01 1.69
C ASN A 39 -13.38 -19.12 2.74
N ALA A 40 -12.33 -19.96 2.75
CA ALA A 40 -12.15 -20.99 3.77
C ALA A 40 -12.05 -20.38 5.18
N ARG A 41 -11.31 -19.27 5.32
CA ARG A 41 -11.20 -18.52 6.57
C ARG A 41 -12.53 -17.92 7.02
N LYS A 42 -13.30 -17.33 6.11
CA LYS A 42 -14.65 -16.82 6.41
C LYS A 42 -15.54 -17.91 7.00
N ALA A 43 -15.44 -19.13 6.46
CA ALA A 43 -16.14 -20.30 7.01
C ALA A 43 -15.60 -20.67 8.41
N ALA A 44 -14.29 -20.67 8.62
CA ALA A 44 -13.66 -20.97 9.91
C ALA A 44 -14.01 -19.94 11.00
N ILE A 45 -14.00 -18.64 10.69
CA ILE A 45 -14.39 -17.57 11.63
C ILE A 45 -15.84 -17.75 12.07
N THR A 46 -16.73 -18.14 11.15
CA THR A 46 -18.14 -18.41 11.47
C THR A 46 -18.30 -19.55 12.50
N GLN A 47 -17.39 -20.52 12.48
CA GLN A 47 -17.40 -21.65 13.42
C GLN A 47 -16.73 -21.32 14.77
N ARG A 48 -15.93 -20.25 14.84
CA ARG A 48 -15.21 -19.81 16.04
C ARG A 48 -15.59 -18.36 16.37
N PRO A 49 -16.82 -18.12 16.87
CA PRO A 49 -17.27 -16.78 17.22
C PRO A 49 -16.35 -16.18 18.28
N MET A 50 -16.14 -14.87 18.19
CA MET A 50 -15.32 -14.12 19.12
C MET A 50 -15.84 -14.29 20.56
N PRO A 51 -14.95 -14.49 21.55
CA PRO A 51 -15.34 -14.40 22.94
C PRO A 51 -15.84 -12.98 23.21
N GLN A 52 -16.98 -12.85 23.88
CA GLN A 52 -17.47 -11.55 24.33
C GLN A 52 -16.88 -11.23 25.70
N PRO A 53 -16.59 -9.94 25.98
CA PRO A 53 -16.22 -9.53 27.31
C PRO A 53 -17.35 -9.90 28.29
N PRO A 54 -17.03 -10.35 29.52
CA PRO A 54 -18.04 -10.65 30.51
C PRO A 54 -18.84 -9.39 30.84
N ALA A 55 -20.17 -9.50 30.82
CA ALA A 55 -21.05 -8.41 31.18
C ALA A 55 -20.94 -8.12 32.69
N ARG A 56 -20.30 -7.00 33.04
CA ARG A 56 -20.29 -6.49 34.42
C ARG A 56 -21.47 -5.57 34.68
N ARG A 57 -21.97 -5.63 35.92
CA ARG A 57 -23.02 -4.72 36.39
C ARG A 57 -22.38 -3.37 36.71
N PRO A 58 -22.96 -2.24 36.27
CA PRO A 58 -22.41 -0.93 36.58
C PRO A 58 -22.36 -0.70 38.10
N VAL A 59 -21.22 -0.21 38.57
CA VAL A 59 -20.97 0.13 39.98
C VAL A 59 -21.86 1.31 40.37
N LYS A 60 -22.52 1.21 41.53
CA LYS A 60 -23.32 2.32 42.07
C LYS A 60 -22.41 3.25 42.86
N ARG A 61 -22.38 4.54 42.52
CA ARG A 61 -21.66 5.55 43.31
C ARG A 61 -22.13 5.55 44.76
N ALA A 62 -21.19 5.37 45.68
CA ALA A 62 -21.45 5.52 47.10
C ALA A 62 -21.73 7.00 47.42
N ALA A 63 -22.86 7.26 48.09
CA ALA A 63 -23.18 8.60 48.56
C ALA A 63 -22.16 9.06 49.61
N VAL A 64 -21.60 10.25 49.42
CA VAL A 64 -20.67 10.86 50.39
C VAL A 64 -21.48 11.41 51.56
N GLY A 65 -21.14 11.01 52.79
CA GLY A 65 -21.82 11.48 54.00
C GLY A 65 -21.68 13.01 54.20
N THR A 66 -22.71 13.65 54.76
CA THR A 66 -22.78 15.11 54.97
C THR A 66 -21.75 15.68 55.97
N ALA A 67 -20.96 14.81 56.64
CA ALA A 67 -19.97 15.18 57.65
C ALA A 67 -18.52 15.23 57.12
N VAL A 68 -18.30 14.99 55.82
CA VAL A 68 -16.98 14.96 55.17
C VAL A 68 -16.57 16.38 54.73
N SER A 69 -15.30 16.75 54.87
CA SER A 69 -14.82 18.06 54.37
C SER A 69 -14.95 18.14 52.85
N ALA A 70 -15.15 19.34 52.29
CA ALA A 70 -15.31 19.53 50.85
C ALA A 70 -14.12 19.01 50.03
N GLU A 71 -12.90 19.17 50.56
CA GLU A 71 -11.67 18.65 49.94
C GLU A 71 -11.64 17.11 49.91
N LEU A 72 -12.01 16.47 51.03
CA LEU A 72 -12.05 15.01 51.12
C LEU A 72 -13.17 14.44 50.24
N ALA A 73 -14.32 15.11 50.17
CA ALA A 73 -15.43 14.76 49.28
C ALA A 73 -15.02 14.83 47.79
N SER A 74 -14.30 15.88 47.40
CA SER A 74 -13.74 16.02 46.04
C SER A 74 -12.78 14.87 45.71
N LYS A 75 -11.90 14.52 46.65
CA LYS A 75 -10.96 13.40 46.46
C LYS A 75 -11.68 12.06 46.33
N ILE A 76 -12.71 11.80 47.13
CA ILE A 76 -13.55 10.60 47.01
C ILE A 76 -14.20 10.53 45.62
N GLY A 77 -14.76 11.65 45.13
CA GLY A 77 -15.34 11.72 43.78
C GLY A 77 -14.33 11.39 42.67
N SER A 78 -13.11 11.94 42.76
CA SER A 78 -12.03 11.63 41.80
C SER A 78 -11.64 10.14 41.79
N ILE A 79 -11.56 9.51 42.98
CA ILE A 79 -11.28 8.07 43.10
C ILE A 79 -12.40 7.24 42.48
N GLN A 80 -13.67 7.60 42.73
CA GLN A 80 -14.82 6.94 42.13
C GLN A 80 -14.82 7.05 40.60
N ASP A 81 -14.61 8.26 40.05
CA ASP A 81 -14.53 8.49 38.60
C ASP A 81 -13.36 7.72 37.97
N LYS A 82 -12.23 7.64 38.67
CA LYS A 82 -11.07 6.87 38.23
C LYS A 82 -11.38 5.38 38.21
N PHE A 83 -12.00 4.85 39.26
CA PHE A 83 -12.39 3.45 39.34
C PHE A 83 -13.39 3.07 38.24
N GLU A 84 -14.41 3.89 37.98
CA GLU A 84 -15.38 3.68 36.89
C GLU A 84 -14.68 3.59 35.52
N ARG A 85 -13.69 4.44 35.25
CA ARG A 85 -12.89 4.35 34.01
C ARG A 85 -12.06 3.05 33.95
N LEU A 86 -11.46 2.63 35.06
CA LEU A 86 -10.67 1.39 35.12
C LEU A 86 -11.54 0.16 34.94
N GLU A 87 -12.77 0.16 35.45
CA GLU A 87 -13.74 -0.92 35.23
C GLU A 87 -14.01 -1.11 33.73
N SER A 88 -14.28 -0.03 33.00
CA SER A 88 -14.46 -0.08 31.54
C SER A 88 -13.20 -0.60 30.83
N GLN A 89 -12.02 -0.12 31.20
CA GLN A 89 -10.76 -0.55 30.57
C GLN A 89 -10.41 -2.02 30.83
N ALA A 90 -10.78 -2.55 31.99
CA ALA A 90 -10.53 -3.94 32.37
C ALA A 90 -11.41 -4.95 31.61
N GLN A 91 -12.44 -4.48 30.89
CA GLN A 91 -13.22 -5.32 29.97
C GLN A 91 -12.45 -5.67 28.69
N LEU A 92 -11.33 -4.97 28.40
CA LEU A 92 -10.44 -5.24 27.28
C LEU A 92 -11.15 -5.24 25.90
N GLU A 93 -12.20 -4.42 25.75
CA GLU A 93 -13.00 -4.34 24.52
C GLU A 93 -12.15 -4.00 23.28
N ASP A 94 -11.13 -3.16 23.46
CA ASP A 94 -10.17 -2.81 22.42
C ASP A 94 -9.37 -4.02 21.92
N ILE A 95 -8.98 -4.93 22.81
CA ILE A 95 -8.28 -6.18 22.47
C ILE A 95 -9.19 -7.08 21.65
N PHE A 96 -10.45 -7.27 22.09
CA PHE A 96 -11.43 -8.04 21.32
C PHE A 96 -11.64 -7.42 19.93
N SER A 97 -11.82 -6.10 19.85
CA SER A 97 -11.96 -5.38 18.59
C SER A 97 -10.75 -5.59 17.66
N ALA A 98 -9.53 -5.55 18.20
CA ALA A 98 -8.30 -5.80 17.44
C ALA A 98 -8.24 -7.22 16.86
N ILE A 99 -8.59 -8.25 17.64
CA ILE A 99 -8.68 -9.64 17.18
C ILE A 99 -9.68 -9.76 16.01
N GLY A 100 -10.86 -9.16 16.15
CA GLY A 100 -11.88 -9.15 15.10
C GLY A 100 -11.44 -8.40 13.85
N LYS A 101 -10.66 -7.33 14.01
CA LYS A 101 -10.09 -6.56 12.89
C LYS A 101 -9.07 -7.37 12.09
N ILE A 102 -8.19 -8.10 12.76
CA ILE A 102 -7.22 -8.99 12.11
C ILE A 102 -7.95 -10.06 11.27
N ASP A 103 -8.97 -10.71 11.86
CA ASP A 103 -9.81 -11.68 11.15
C ASP A 103 -10.50 -11.08 9.91
N SER A 104 -11.02 -9.87 10.04
CA SER A 104 -11.65 -9.14 8.94
C SER A 104 -10.65 -8.79 7.84
N GLN A 105 -9.48 -8.25 8.18
CA GLN A 105 -8.44 -7.87 7.22
C GLN A 105 -7.90 -9.08 6.46
N LEU A 106 -7.60 -10.18 7.15
CA LEU A 106 -7.16 -11.44 6.52
C LEU A 106 -8.21 -12.07 5.60
N THR A 107 -9.49 -11.72 5.81
CA THR A 107 -10.55 -12.12 4.89
C THR A 107 -10.68 -11.13 3.72
N GLN A 108 -10.58 -9.82 3.95
CA GLN A 108 -10.89 -8.79 2.95
C GLN A 108 -9.72 -8.48 2.00
N LEU A 109 -8.49 -8.37 2.52
CA LEU A 109 -7.33 -7.94 1.74
C LEU A 109 -7.03 -8.86 0.53
N PRO A 110 -7.16 -10.20 0.63
CA PRO A 110 -7.03 -11.06 -0.54
C PRO A 110 -8.02 -10.74 -1.68
N PHE A 111 -9.27 -10.41 -1.35
CA PHE A 111 -10.26 -10.00 -2.36
C PHE A 111 -9.97 -8.61 -2.92
N THR A 112 -9.51 -7.68 -2.08
CA THR A 112 -9.06 -6.37 -2.54
C THR A 112 -7.91 -6.51 -3.53
N LEU A 113 -6.92 -7.34 -3.23
CA LEU A 113 -5.79 -7.60 -4.13
C LEU A 113 -6.26 -8.24 -5.44
N GLU A 114 -7.09 -9.29 -5.41
CA GLU A 114 -7.65 -9.90 -6.64
C GLU A 114 -8.43 -8.88 -7.47
N SER A 115 -9.25 -8.04 -6.83
CA SER A 115 -9.98 -6.97 -7.53
C SER A 115 -9.05 -5.94 -8.17
N LEU A 116 -7.86 -5.69 -7.62
CA LEU A 116 -6.86 -4.81 -8.23
C LEU A 116 -6.13 -5.51 -9.38
N ARG A 117 -5.86 -6.82 -9.27
CA ARG A 117 -5.33 -7.65 -10.36
C ARG A 117 -6.27 -7.61 -11.57
N ASP A 118 -7.57 -7.83 -11.36
CA ASP A 118 -8.60 -7.76 -12.40
C ASP A 118 -8.68 -6.40 -13.11
N ARG A 119 -8.17 -5.34 -12.45
CA ARG A 119 -8.09 -3.98 -12.99
C ARG A 119 -6.73 -3.66 -13.64
N GLY A 120 -5.86 -4.65 -13.80
CA GLY A 120 -4.56 -4.50 -14.48
C GLY A 120 -3.37 -4.19 -13.57
N TYR A 121 -3.50 -4.33 -12.23
CA TYR A 121 -2.35 -4.19 -11.35
C TYR A 121 -1.48 -5.45 -11.37
N VAL A 122 -0.25 -5.35 -11.87
CA VAL A 122 0.65 -6.51 -12.07
C VAL A 122 1.82 -6.59 -11.10
N HIS A 123 2.15 -5.51 -10.40
CA HIS A 123 3.32 -5.43 -9.50
C HIS A 123 3.04 -5.92 -8.08
N SER A 124 4.07 -5.93 -7.23
CA SER A 124 4.03 -6.43 -5.85
C SER A 124 3.54 -7.89 -5.74
N GLY A 125 4.05 -8.78 -6.60
CA GLY A 125 3.68 -10.22 -6.64
C GLY A 125 3.91 -11.01 -5.35
N GLN A 126 4.71 -10.45 -4.44
CA GLN A 126 4.95 -10.98 -3.10
C GLN A 126 3.82 -10.71 -2.10
N LEU A 127 2.82 -9.87 -2.43
CA LEU A 127 1.74 -9.54 -1.48
C LEU A 127 0.85 -10.76 -1.20
N GLU A 128 0.64 -11.60 -2.20
CA GLU A 128 -0.07 -12.87 -2.07
C GLU A 128 0.61 -13.78 -1.04
N ASP A 129 1.94 -13.94 -1.14
CA ASP A 129 2.73 -14.74 -0.18
C ASP A 129 2.74 -14.13 1.21
N LYS A 130 2.83 -12.80 1.31
CA LYS A 130 2.79 -12.10 2.61
C LYS A 130 1.45 -12.26 3.31
N LEU A 131 0.34 -12.11 2.57
CA LEU A 131 -1.00 -12.32 3.11
C LEU A 131 -1.20 -13.78 3.55
N GLU A 132 -0.70 -14.74 2.78
CA GLU A 132 -0.69 -16.15 3.15
C GLU A 132 0.11 -16.42 4.43
N ALA A 133 1.33 -15.89 4.53
CA ALA A 133 2.16 -16.04 5.71
C ALA A 133 1.54 -15.40 6.97
N LEU A 134 0.86 -14.25 6.82
CA LEU A 134 0.14 -13.60 7.91
C LEU A 134 -1.08 -14.41 8.35
N ASP A 135 -1.78 -15.03 7.40
CA ASP A 135 -2.90 -15.92 7.66
C ASP A 135 -2.47 -17.12 8.51
N ASP A 136 -1.42 -17.82 8.07
CA ASP A 136 -0.82 -18.96 8.79
C ASP A 136 -0.33 -18.56 10.19
N LYS A 137 0.39 -17.43 10.28
CA LYS A 137 0.91 -16.92 11.55
C LYS A 137 -0.21 -16.58 12.52
N TRP A 138 -1.32 -16.02 12.03
CA TRP A 138 -2.46 -15.72 12.87
C TRP A 138 -3.17 -16.98 13.36
N ASP A 139 -3.31 -18.00 12.53
CA ASP A 139 -3.91 -19.27 12.95
C ASP A 139 -3.13 -19.93 14.10
N GLU A 140 -1.81 -19.75 14.14
CA GLU A 140 -0.97 -20.16 15.27
C GLU A 140 -1.12 -19.25 16.51
N VAL A 141 -1.15 -17.94 16.31
CA VAL A 141 -1.11 -16.94 17.40
C VAL A 141 -2.48 -16.78 18.07
N ARG A 142 -3.57 -16.80 17.32
CA ARG A 142 -4.92 -16.53 17.80
C ARG A 142 -5.33 -17.37 19.01
N PRO A 143 -5.16 -18.71 19.03
CA PRO A 143 -5.50 -19.50 20.22
C PRO A 143 -4.73 -19.09 21.47
N ARG A 144 -3.46 -18.65 21.32
CA ARG A 144 -2.64 -18.17 22.44
C ARG A 144 -3.16 -16.83 22.96
N VAL A 145 -3.52 -15.92 22.06
CA VAL A 145 -4.15 -14.63 22.41
C VAL A 145 -5.47 -14.86 23.13
N GLU A 146 -6.37 -15.68 22.58
CA GLU A 146 -7.67 -15.98 23.21
C GLU A 146 -7.52 -16.55 24.62
N LYS A 147 -6.58 -17.49 24.81
CA LYS A 147 -6.28 -18.04 26.14
C LYS A 147 -5.74 -16.97 27.08
N ALA A 148 -4.78 -16.16 26.63
CA ALA A 148 -4.20 -15.09 27.43
C ALA A 148 -5.25 -14.03 27.82
N VAL A 149 -6.14 -13.64 26.91
CA VAL A 149 -7.25 -12.73 27.19
C VAL A 149 -8.16 -13.32 28.26
N ALA A 150 -8.57 -14.58 28.13
CA ALA A 150 -9.42 -15.24 29.13
C ALA A 150 -8.76 -15.29 30.51
N GLU A 151 -7.46 -15.55 30.59
CA GLU A 151 -6.71 -15.54 31.84
C GLU A 151 -6.60 -14.14 32.47
N GLN A 152 -6.37 -13.11 31.66
CA GLN A 152 -6.27 -11.72 32.13
C GLN A 152 -7.62 -11.18 32.57
N VAL A 153 -8.69 -11.42 31.82
CA VAL A 153 -10.06 -11.03 32.20
C VAL A 153 -10.42 -11.61 33.56
N ASN A 154 -10.22 -12.93 33.76
CA ASN A 154 -10.51 -13.58 35.04
C ASN A 154 -9.68 -13.03 36.21
N ARG A 155 -8.45 -12.58 35.95
CA ARG A 155 -7.57 -11.97 36.96
C ARG A 155 -8.04 -10.55 37.31
N LEU A 156 -8.23 -9.72 36.29
CA LEU A 156 -8.66 -8.33 36.43
C LEU A 156 -10.04 -8.24 37.09
N ASP A 157 -10.94 -9.17 36.80
CA ASP A 157 -12.26 -9.28 37.43
C ASP A 157 -12.14 -9.44 38.96
N ARG A 158 -11.28 -10.33 39.44
CA ARG A 158 -11.05 -10.50 40.88
C ARG A 158 -10.40 -9.28 41.54
N GLU A 159 -9.48 -8.62 40.83
CA GLU A 159 -8.80 -7.42 41.32
C GLU A 159 -9.76 -6.22 41.38
N LEU A 160 -10.64 -6.08 40.39
CA LEU A 160 -11.72 -5.10 40.38
C LEU A 160 -12.67 -5.33 41.56
N ASP A 161 -13.18 -6.55 41.76
CA ASP A 161 -14.08 -6.86 42.88
C ASP A 161 -13.45 -6.52 44.24
N GLN A 162 -12.15 -6.78 44.40
CA GLN A 162 -11.43 -6.43 45.61
C GLN A 162 -11.33 -4.91 45.80
N THR A 163 -11.09 -4.17 44.72
CA THR A 163 -10.94 -2.71 44.73
C THR A 163 -12.29 -2.02 44.91
N GLU A 164 -13.35 -2.53 44.28
CA GLU A 164 -14.73 -2.05 44.43
C GLU A 164 -15.15 -2.08 45.90
N ARG A 165 -14.94 -3.21 46.59
CA ARG A 165 -15.23 -3.33 48.02
C ARG A 165 -14.46 -2.33 48.90
N GLN A 166 -13.34 -1.79 48.42
CA GLN A 166 -12.60 -0.73 49.12
C GLN A 166 -13.17 0.65 48.80
N VAL A 167 -13.52 0.90 47.54
CA VAL A 167 -14.17 2.13 47.07
C VAL A 167 -15.54 2.32 47.74
N ASP A 168 -16.32 1.26 47.91
CA ASP A 168 -17.64 1.30 48.58
C ASP A 168 -17.55 1.76 50.05
N ARG A 169 -16.40 1.57 50.70
CA ARG A 169 -16.19 1.99 52.10
C ARG A 169 -15.90 3.49 52.24
N LEU A 170 -15.78 4.22 51.13
CA LEU A 170 -15.42 5.63 51.14
C LEU A 170 -16.51 6.56 51.68
N GLY A 171 -17.78 6.12 51.73
CA GLY A 171 -18.92 6.97 52.12
C GLY A 171 -18.80 7.65 53.49
N ASN A 172 -18.06 7.05 54.44
CA ASN A 172 -17.78 7.61 55.78
C ASN A 172 -16.27 7.58 56.12
N ALA A 173 -15.40 7.68 55.11
CA ALA A 173 -13.96 7.47 55.28
C ALA A 173 -13.23 8.68 55.91
N ASN A 174 -12.14 8.38 56.63
CA ASN A 174 -11.14 9.37 57.04
C ASN A 174 -10.03 9.51 55.98
N ALA A 175 -9.18 10.54 56.11
CA ALA A 175 -8.11 10.82 55.14
C ALA A 175 -7.15 9.64 54.90
N ALA A 176 -6.85 8.85 55.94
CA ALA A 176 -5.96 7.69 55.82
C ALA A 176 -6.58 6.58 54.94
N LEU A 177 -7.86 6.29 55.13
CA LEU A 177 -8.59 5.33 54.29
C LEU A 177 -8.68 5.84 52.84
N VAL A 178 -9.01 7.12 52.63
CA VAL A 178 -9.06 7.70 51.27
C VAL A 178 -7.73 7.51 50.54
N ASN A 179 -6.60 7.82 51.18
CA ASN A 179 -5.27 7.65 50.57
C ASN A 179 -4.90 6.18 50.29
N SER A 180 -5.35 5.26 51.16
CA SER A 180 -5.16 3.83 50.93
C SER A 180 -5.96 3.32 49.73
N VAL A 181 -7.22 3.77 49.56
CA VAL A 181 -8.05 3.37 48.41
C VAL A 181 -7.52 3.97 47.12
N ASP A 182 -7.08 5.24 47.16
CA ASP A 182 -6.42 5.93 46.05
C ASP A 182 -5.24 5.11 45.52
N SER A 183 -4.35 4.67 46.42
CA SER A 183 -3.18 3.84 46.08
C SER A 183 -3.57 2.46 45.51
N ALA A 184 -4.68 1.88 45.99
CA ALA A 184 -5.19 0.61 45.47
C ALA A 184 -5.75 0.75 44.05
N VAL A 185 -6.50 1.82 43.80
CA VAL A 185 -7.00 2.18 42.46
C VAL A 185 -5.84 2.47 41.49
N ASP A 186 -4.78 3.14 41.95
CA ASP A 186 -3.56 3.36 41.16
C ASP A 186 -2.86 2.05 40.78
N SER A 187 -2.75 1.12 41.75
CA SER A 187 -2.17 -0.20 41.52
C SER A 187 -2.98 -1.00 40.50
N LEU A 188 -4.31 -0.99 40.62
CA LEU A 188 -5.21 -1.62 39.66
C LEU A 188 -5.02 -1.04 38.26
N GLY A 189 -4.97 0.28 38.12
CA GLY A 189 -4.75 0.93 36.82
C GLY A 189 -3.42 0.55 36.16
N SER A 190 -2.37 0.41 36.96
CA SER A 190 -1.07 -0.06 36.50
C SER A 190 -1.11 -1.51 36.01
N ARG A 191 -1.87 -2.38 36.69
CA ARG A 191 -2.05 -3.79 36.30
C ARG A 191 -2.88 -3.93 35.02
N ILE A 192 -3.97 -3.17 34.89
CA ILE A 192 -4.77 -3.13 33.65
C ILE A 192 -3.90 -2.70 32.47
N THR A 193 -3.11 -1.64 32.64
CA THR A 193 -2.20 -1.16 31.58
C THR A 193 -1.15 -2.20 31.20
N ALA A 194 -0.56 -2.87 32.19
CA ALA A 194 0.42 -3.93 31.95
C ALA A 194 -0.21 -5.15 31.25
N ALA A 195 -1.42 -5.56 31.65
CA ALA A 195 -2.15 -6.63 31.00
C ALA A 195 -2.46 -6.31 29.53
N ARG A 196 -2.92 -5.08 29.24
CA ARG A 196 -3.18 -4.62 27.86
C ARG A 196 -1.92 -4.68 27.01
N ARG A 197 -0.82 -4.07 27.46
CA ARG A 197 0.46 -4.10 26.72
C ARG A 197 0.98 -5.52 26.47
N ALA A 198 0.81 -6.41 27.45
CA ALA A 198 1.21 -7.80 27.31
C ALA A 198 0.36 -8.55 26.28
N LEU A 199 -0.93 -8.22 26.18
CA LEU A 199 -1.83 -8.79 25.17
C LEU A 199 -1.58 -8.22 23.77
N ASP A 200 -1.43 -6.90 23.66
CA ASP A 200 -1.10 -6.22 22.39
C ASP A 200 0.18 -6.77 21.78
N GLY A 201 1.24 -6.93 22.59
CA GLY A 201 2.52 -7.47 22.12
C GLY A 201 2.47 -8.91 21.61
N LEU A 202 1.35 -9.64 21.76
CA LEU A 202 1.19 -10.96 21.16
C LEU A 202 0.81 -10.91 19.68
N TYR A 203 0.21 -9.80 19.21
CA TYR A 203 -0.34 -9.68 17.86
C TYR A 203 0.01 -8.37 17.13
N ASP A 204 0.64 -7.40 17.78
CA ASP A 204 0.96 -6.08 17.23
C ASP A 204 1.72 -6.13 15.89
N GLY A 205 2.64 -7.08 15.72
CA GLY A 205 3.40 -7.26 14.49
C GLY A 205 2.51 -7.66 13.31
N ILE A 206 1.59 -8.61 13.54
CA ILE A 206 0.61 -9.03 12.51
C ILE A 206 -0.28 -7.85 12.15
N GLN A 207 -0.78 -7.15 13.17
CA GLN A 207 -1.64 -5.99 12.97
C GLN A 207 -0.93 -4.88 12.16
N THR A 208 0.33 -4.60 12.48
CA THR A 208 1.15 -3.59 11.79
C THR A 208 1.36 -3.96 10.33
N GLU A 209 1.72 -5.21 10.04
CA GLU A 209 1.92 -5.69 8.67
C GLU A 209 0.62 -5.64 7.86
N LEU A 210 -0.53 -6.03 8.44
CA LEU A 210 -1.83 -5.93 7.78
C LEU A 210 -2.22 -4.49 7.45
N TYR A 211 -1.95 -3.54 8.37
CA TYR A 211 -2.20 -2.12 8.12
C TYR A 211 -1.36 -1.58 6.97
N GLN A 212 -0.09 -1.97 6.88
CA GLN A 212 0.79 -1.55 5.79
C GLN A 212 0.30 -2.08 4.44
N ILE A 213 -0.13 -3.34 4.39
CA ILE A 213 -0.71 -3.93 3.18
C ILE A 213 -2.03 -3.22 2.81
N GLU A 214 -2.94 -3.03 3.76
CA GLU A 214 -4.20 -2.31 3.53
C GLU A 214 -3.96 -0.91 2.97
N TYR A 215 -3.02 -0.17 3.56
CA TYR A 215 -2.64 1.15 3.08
C TYR A 215 -2.09 1.10 1.66
N ALA A 216 -1.15 0.20 1.37
CA ALA A 216 -0.55 0.06 0.05
C ALA A 216 -1.61 -0.30 -1.02
N LEU A 217 -2.48 -1.27 -0.76
CA LEU A 217 -3.58 -1.62 -1.67
C LEU A 217 -4.54 -0.45 -1.88
N GLY A 218 -4.81 0.34 -0.83
CA GLY A 218 -5.60 1.56 -0.92
C GLY A 218 -4.97 2.62 -1.84
N GLN A 219 -3.65 2.78 -1.82
CA GLN A 219 -2.94 3.67 -2.75
C GLN A 219 -2.99 3.17 -4.18
N VAL A 220 -2.81 1.86 -4.40
CA VAL A 220 -2.95 1.23 -5.73
C VAL A 220 -4.37 1.43 -6.27
N GLY A 221 -5.39 1.22 -5.45
CA GLY A 221 -6.79 1.45 -5.84
C GLY A 221 -7.03 2.89 -6.30
N LYS A 222 -6.54 3.88 -5.54
CA LYS A 222 -6.64 5.30 -5.91
C LYS A 222 -5.92 5.61 -7.22
N MET A 223 -4.71 5.08 -7.41
CA MET A 223 -3.96 5.25 -8.67
C MET A 223 -4.77 4.72 -9.86
N LEU A 224 -5.30 3.51 -9.76
CA LEU A 224 -6.09 2.90 -10.83
C LEU A 224 -7.40 3.68 -11.07
N ASP A 225 -8.04 4.22 -10.03
CA ASP A 225 -9.23 5.09 -10.17
C ASP A 225 -8.89 6.38 -10.92
N LEU A 226 -7.75 7.00 -10.61
CA LEU A 226 -7.28 8.22 -11.29
C LEU A 226 -6.98 7.97 -12.77
N MET A 227 -6.30 6.86 -13.08
CA MET A 227 -6.01 6.44 -14.45
C MET A 227 -7.28 6.10 -15.22
N ALA A 228 -8.21 5.33 -14.64
CA ALA A 228 -9.48 4.99 -15.27
C ALA A 228 -10.38 6.22 -15.51
N GLY A 229 -10.20 7.29 -14.74
CA GLY A 229 -10.84 8.58 -14.95
C GLY A 229 -10.28 9.39 -16.13
N SER A 230 -9.21 8.94 -16.78
CA SER A 230 -8.62 9.59 -17.95
C SER A 230 -9.30 9.18 -19.25
N SER A 231 -9.56 10.15 -20.13
CA SER A 231 -10.04 9.89 -21.50
C SER A 231 -8.91 9.70 -22.51
N GLU A 232 -7.68 10.08 -22.18
CA GLU A 232 -6.52 10.06 -23.09
C GLU A 232 -5.44 9.04 -22.67
N LEU A 233 -5.45 8.59 -21.41
CA LEU A 233 -4.51 7.59 -20.91
C LEU A 233 -5.00 6.17 -21.21
N HIS A 234 -4.19 5.44 -21.96
CA HIS A 234 -4.37 4.02 -22.21
C HIS A 234 -3.06 3.28 -21.94
N LEU A 235 -3.13 2.22 -21.13
CA LEU A 235 -1.99 1.33 -20.90
C LEU A 235 -1.73 0.49 -22.16
N LYS A 236 -0.45 0.32 -22.49
CA LYS A 236 0.03 -0.57 -23.55
C LYS A 236 -0.04 -2.03 -23.07
N GLU A 237 0.10 -2.95 -24.02
CA GLU A 237 0.24 -4.37 -23.70
C GLU A 237 1.43 -4.59 -22.76
N ALA A 238 1.24 -5.40 -21.72
CA ALA A 238 2.20 -5.60 -20.64
C ALA A 238 2.70 -4.29 -19.98
N GLU A 239 1.95 -3.20 -19.98
CA GLU A 239 2.26 -1.99 -19.21
C GLU A 239 1.57 -2.03 -17.84
N GLY A 240 2.39 -1.98 -16.78
CA GLY A 240 1.95 -2.05 -15.39
C GLY A 240 1.95 -0.68 -14.72
N PRO A 241 0.84 -0.24 -14.09
CA PRO A 241 0.81 1.01 -13.36
C PRO A 241 1.51 0.89 -12.00
N LEU A 242 2.27 1.92 -11.62
CA LEU A 242 3.12 1.93 -10.42
C LEU A 242 2.76 3.02 -9.41
N LEU A 243 2.72 4.28 -9.86
CA LEU A 243 2.44 5.44 -8.99
C LEU A 243 1.50 6.43 -9.66
N ALA A 244 0.77 7.18 -8.84
CA ALA A 244 0.08 8.40 -9.26
C ALA A 244 0.15 9.43 -8.13
N VAL A 245 0.40 10.69 -8.49
CA VAL A 245 0.40 11.80 -7.55
C VAL A 245 -0.20 13.03 -8.19
N LYS A 246 -0.89 13.84 -7.39
CA LYS A 246 -1.29 15.17 -7.82
C LYS A 246 -0.05 16.06 -7.89
N THR A 247 0.06 16.87 -8.94
CA THR A 247 1.25 17.70 -9.13
C THR A 247 0.93 19.00 -9.87
N GLU A 248 1.88 19.91 -9.83
CA GLU A 248 1.96 21.08 -10.72
C GLU A 248 3.19 20.94 -11.63
N TRP A 249 2.97 21.01 -12.94
CA TRP A 249 4.06 20.98 -13.91
C TRP A 249 4.55 22.41 -14.19
N GLN A 250 5.69 22.79 -13.64
CA GLN A 250 6.22 24.15 -13.73
C GLN A 250 7.09 24.31 -14.99
N GLN A 251 6.64 25.18 -15.89
CA GLN A 251 7.38 25.54 -17.09
C GLN A 251 8.24 26.77 -16.78
N ASP A 252 9.55 26.66 -16.99
CA ASP A 252 10.52 27.75 -16.81
C ASP A 252 10.52 28.43 -15.42
N GLY A 253 10.07 27.71 -14.38
CA GLY A 253 10.04 28.21 -12.99
C GLY A 253 8.82 29.07 -12.65
N GLU A 254 7.85 29.19 -13.56
CA GLU A 254 6.55 29.82 -13.31
C GLU A 254 5.49 28.80 -12.86
N GLU A 255 4.41 29.28 -12.23
CA GLU A 255 3.24 28.46 -11.92
C GLU A 255 2.71 27.84 -13.22
N GLY A 256 2.46 26.54 -13.19
CA GLY A 256 2.07 25.78 -14.37
C GLY A 256 0.77 25.00 -14.20
N PRO A 257 0.37 24.21 -15.22
CA PRO A 257 -0.87 23.44 -15.16
C PRO A 257 -0.85 22.44 -14.00
N LYS A 258 -2.00 22.31 -13.34
CA LYS A 258 -2.21 21.33 -12.26
C LYS A 258 -2.87 20.08 -12.80
N GLY A 259 -2.48 18.94 -12.24
CA GLY A 259 -2.96 17.67 -12.74
C GLY A 259 -2.41 16.49 -11.95
N TYR A 260 -2.29 15.37 -12.65
CA TYR A 260 -1.78 14.12 -12.09
C TYR A 260 -0.58 13.64 -12.90
N LEU A 261 0.49 13.33 -12.19
CA LEU A 261 1.64 12.60 -12.72
C LEU A 261 1.41 11.11 -12.45
N PHE A 262 1.54 10.31 -13.49
CA PHE A 262 1.44 8.87 -13.44
C PHE A 262 2.77 8.25 -13.84
N LEU A 263 3.13 7.16 -13.17
CA LEU A 263 4.27 6.33 -13.51
C LEU A 263 3.80 4.92 -13.77
N THR A 264 4.23 4.35 -14.89
CA THR A 264 4.11 2.94 -15.22
C THR A 264 5.50 2.31 -15.27
N ASP A 265 5.58 1.00 -15.42
CA ASP A 265 6.83 0.27 -15.66
C ASP A 265 7.47 0.55 -17.04
N GLN A 266 6.91 1.48 -17.82
CA GLN A 266 7.43 1.88 -19.14
C GLN A 266 7.50 3.39 -19.33
N ARG A 267 6.55 4.15 -18.78
CA ARG A 267 6.29 5.55 -19.12
C ARG A 267 6.07 6.47 -17.93
N LEU A 268 6.44 7.73 -18.13
CA LEU A 268 6.02 8.85 -17.31
C LEU A 268 4.97 9.66 -18.06
N LEU A 269 3.83 9.89 -17.42
CA LEU A 269 2.65 10.52 -18.04
C LEU A 269 2.18 11.68 -17.15
N PHE A 270 1.96 12.86 -17.72
CA PHE A 270 1.33 13.98 -17.01
C PHE A 270 0.04 14.39 -17.70
N GLU A 271 -1.08 14.26 -16.98
CA GLU A 271 -2.38 14.73 -17.40
C GLU A 271 -2.75 15.99 -16.64
N GLN A 272 -2.93 17.11 -17.35
CA GLN A 272 -3.57 18.29 -16.78
C GLN A 272 -5.01 17.92 -16.44
N ARG A 273 -5.42 18.15 -15.19
CA ARG A 273 -6.77 17.91 -14.72
C ARG A 273 -7.14 18.96 -13.69
N GLU A 274 -7.66 20.10 -14.16
CA GLU A 274 -7.96 21.24 -13.30
C GLU A 274 -9.13 22.09 -13.81
N GLU A 275 -9.68 22.90 -12.92
CA GLU A 275 -10.71 23.87 -13.27
C GLU A 275 -10.07 25.21 -13.67
N VAL A 276 -10.07 25.51 -14.96
CA VAL A 276 -9.50 26.75 -15.51
C VAL A 276 -10.59 27.82 -15.60
N VAL A 277 -10.33 29.00 -15.04
CA VAL A 277 -11.24 30.15 -15.16
C VAL A 277 -11.13 30.74 -16.56
N THR A 278 -12.12 30.45 -17.40
CA THR A 278 -12.19 30.95 -18.78
C THR A 278 -12.65 32.41 -18.85
N LYS A 279 -13.37 32.89 -17.83
CA LYS A 279 -13.84 34.28 -17.77
C LYS A 279 -13.92 34.83 -16.36
N LYS A 280 -13.42 36.06 -16.19
CA LYS A 280 -13.49 36.81 -14.93
C LYS A 280 -14.50 37.97 -15.04
N ARG A 281 -15.35 38.14 -14.02
CA ARG A 281 -16.25 39.29 -13.83
C ARG A 281 -15.56 40.33 -12.96
N PHE A 282 -15.64 41.60 -13.36
CA PHE A 282 -14.98 42.74 -12.67
C PHE A 282 -13.48 42.54 -12.40
N GLY A 283 -12.76 41.85 -13.29
CA GLY A 283 -11.30 41.67 -13.22
C GLY A 283 -10.78 40.66 -12.18
N ILE A 284 -11.58 40.29 -11.18
CA ILE A 284 -11.13 39.40 -10.08
C ILE A 284 -12.07 38.24 -9.75
N PHE A 285 -13.37 38.31 -10.07
CA PHE A 285 -14.32 37.26 -9.69
C PHE A 285 -14.45 36.20 -10.78
N LYS A 286 -14.37 34.92 -10.41
CA LYS A 286 -14.65 33.80 -11.32
C LYS A 286 -16.09 33.90 -11.85
N ALA A 287 -16.25 33.99 -13.17
CA ALA A 287 -17.56 34.09 -13.84
C ALA A 287 -17.92 32.80 -14.55
N GLU A 288 -16.97 32.26 -15.33
CA GLU A 288 -17.09 31.02 -16.07
C GLU A 288 -15.77 30.25 -15.90
N SER A 289 -15.89 28.93 -15.82
CA SER A 289 -14.78 28.01 -15.73
C SER A 289 -15.06 26.74 -16.51
N GLU A 290 -13.99 26.06 -16.89
CA GLU A 290 -14.02 24.82 -17.63
C GLU A 290 -13.09 23.80 -16.97
N MET A 291 -13.53 22.56 -16.87
CA MET A 291 -12.67 21.45 -16.46
C MET A 291 -11.80 21.06 -17.66
N VAL A 292 -10.50 21.36 -17.59
CA VAL A 292 -9.54 20.93 -18.60
C VAL A 292 -9.00 19.57 -18.18
N GLN A 293 -9.08 18.60 -19.10
CA GLN A 293 -8.51 17.28 -18.94
C GLN A 293 -7.74 16.91 -20.22
N LYS A 294 -6.41 16.86 -20.13
CA LYS A 294 -5.56 16.64 -21.31
C LYS A 294 -4.21 16.01 -20.94
N LEU A 295 -3.78 14.99 -21.68
CA LEU A 295 -2.44 14.42 -21.57
C LEU A 295 -1.44 15.37 -22.23
N LEU A 296 -0.53 15.93 -21.43
CA LEU A 296 0.46 16.90 -21.90
C LEU A 296 1.87 16.30 -22.02
N ILE A 297 2.16 15.25 -21.26
CA ILE A 297 3.44 14.54 -21.31
C ILE A 297 3.15 13.05 -21.41
N ASP A 298 3.80 12.41 -22.38
CA ASP A 298 3.85 10.96 -22.58
C ASP A 298 5.27 10.64 -23.05
N VAL A 299 6.12 10.18 -22.13
CA VAL A 299 7.55 9.96 -22.37
C VAL A 299 7.93 8.58 -21.84
N GLN A 300 8.79 7.88 -22.58
CA GLN A 300 9.32 6.61 -22.11
C GLN A 300 10.33 6.84 -20.99
N VAL A 301 10.31 6.01 -19.97
CA VAL A 301 11.23 6.17 -18.82
C VAL A 301 12.70 6.05 -19.24
N HIS A 302 13.02 5.29 -20.30
CA HIS A 302 14.37 5.19 -20.86
C HIS A 302 14.82 6.44 -21.63
N GLU A 303 13.91 7.35 -21.98
CA GLU A 303 14.25 8.64 -22.59
C GLU A 303 14.60 9.70 -21.53
N ILE A 304 14.56 9.35 -20.23
CA ILE A 304 14.97 10.25 -19.15
C ILE A 304 16.49 10.11 -18.95
N GLU A 305 17.24 11.13 -19.33
CA GLU A 305 18.71 11.13 -19.23
C GLU A 305 19.21 11.56 -17.84
N GLN A 306 18.47 12.44 -17.16
CA GLN A 306 18.82 12.89 -15.81
C GLN A 306 17.58 12.98 -14.93
N ILE A 307 17.70 12.47 -13.71
CA ILE A 307 16.69 12.51 -12.66
C ILE A 307 17.29 13.26 -11.48
N SER A 308 16.64 14.33 -11.04
CA SER A 308 17.00 15.08 -9.85
C SER A 308 15.79 15.26 -8.95
N HIS A 309 16.00 15.19 -7.65
CA HIS A 309 14.99 15.44 -6.63
C HIS A 309 15.55 16.44 -5.62
N LYS A 310 14.68 17.26 -5.03
CA LYS A 310 15.04 18.19 -3.97
C LYS A 310 13.80 18.62 -3.19
N GLU A 311 14.03 18.94 -1.93
CA GLU A 311 13.06 19.67 -1.11
C GLU A 311 13.36 21.18 -1.25
N GLU A 312 12.38 21.97 -1.67
CA GLU A 312 12.47 23.44 -1.70
C GLU A 312 11.45 24.07 -0.73
N GLY A 313 11.76 25.25 -0.18
CA GLY A 313 10.88 25.92 0.77
C GLY A 313 10.95 25.40 2.22
N GLY A 314 10.03 25.89 3.06
CA GLY A 314 9.97 25.59 4.49
C GLY A 314 10.78 26.55 5.39
N PHE A 315 10.08 27.44 6.10
CA PHE A 315 10.61 28.09 7.30
C PHE A 315 9.94 27.44 8.52
N LEU A 316 10.73 26.88 9.44
CA LEU A 316 10.25 26.16 10.64
C LEU A 316 9.42 24.87 10.38
N GLY A 317 9.68 24.16 9.28
CA GLY A 317 9.15 22.81 9.09
C GLY A 317 7.69 22.72 8.62
N MET A 318 7.09 23.82 8.15
CA MET A 318 5.80 23.81 7.44
C MET A 318 6.00 24.16 5.96
N GLY A 319 5.47 23.33 5.06
CA GLY A 319 5.45 23.58 3.62
C GLY A 319 6.82 23.40 2.95
N LYS A 320 7.35 22.18 2.99
CA LYS A 320 8.40 21.78 2.04
C LYS A 320 7.71 21.34 0.75
N ASP A 321 8.19 21.84 -0.36
CA ASP A 321 7.76 21.47 -1.70
C ASP A 321 8.68 20.34 -2.20
N ASP A 322 8.09 19.20 -2.54
CA ASP A 322 8.79 18.06 -3.13
C ASP A 322 8.93 18.26 -4.63
N ILE A 323 10.16 18.49 -5.11
CA ILE A 323 10.43 18.82 -6.51
C ILE A 323 11.13 17.66 -7.21
N LEU A 324 10.53 17.20 -8.31
CA LEU A 324 11.13 16.25 -9.25
C LEU A 324 11.51 16.98 -10.56
N GLU A 325 12.79 16.96 -10.91
CA GLU A 325 13.35 17.58 -12.12
C GLU A 325 13.92 16.50 -13.05
N LEU A 326 13.48 16.54 -14.31
CA LEU A 326 13.82 15.55 -15.33
C LEU A 326 14.40 16.24 -16.56
N VAL A 327 15.48 15.68 -17.10
CA VAL A 327 16.04 16.03 -18.41
C VAL A 327 15.82 14.84 -19.33
N PHE A 328 15.25 15.10 -20.51
CA PHE A 328 14.93 14.06 -21.48
C PHE A 328 15.88 14.09 -22.68
N ALA A 329 15.97 12.94 -23.34
CA ALA A 329 16.71 12.76 -24.58
C ALA A 329 16.13 13.64 -25.71
N ALA A 330 16.95 13.91 -26.72
CA ALA A 330 16.55 14.73 -27.87
C ALA A 330 15.40 14.12 -28.71
N SER A 331 15.12 12.82 -28.55
CA SER A 331 13.99 12.13 -29.18
C SER A 331 12.66 12.40 -28.48
N ALA A 332 12.68 12.83 -27.22
CA ALA A 332 11.48 13.06 -26.42
C ALA A 332 10.73 14.33 -26.88
N PRO A 333 9.40 14.41 -26.69
CA PRO A 333 8.58 15.56 -27.08
C PRO A 333 8.89 16.87 -26.34
N LEU A 334 9.65 16.81 -25.24
CA LEU A 334 10.10 17.95 -24.46
C LEU A 334 11.51 17.69 -23.92
N SER A 335 12.30 18.73 -23.69
CA SER A 335 13.70 18.60 -23.24
C SER A 335 13.86 18.51 -21.71
N ARG A 336 12.92 19.07 -20.95
CA ARG A 336 12.94 19.06 -19.48
C ARG A 336 11.53 19.12 -18.91
N ALA A 337 11.34 18.59 -17.70
CA ALA A 337 10.14 18.80 -16.90
C ALA A 337 10.51 19.03 -15.43
N ARG A 338 9.74 19.89 -14.76
CA ARG A 338 9.86 20.15 -13.32
C ARG A 338 8.48 20.01 -12.70
N PHE A 339 8.36 19.13 -11.72
CA PHE A 339 7.10 18.80 -11.06
C PHE A 339 7.19 19.12 -9.57
N HIS A 340 6.17 19.80 -9.06
CA HIS A 340 5.95 19.93 -7.62
C HIS A 340 4.92 18.88 -7.17
N LEU A 341 5.35 17.90 -6.39
CA LEU A 341 4.54 16.75 -5.97
C LEU A 341 3.72 17.09 -4.72
N ASP A 342 2.41 16.82 -4.74
CA ASP A 342 1.51 17.06 -3.62
C ASP A 342 1.38 15.79 -2.76
N GLY A 343 2.16 15.74 -1.67
CA GLY A 343 2.04 14.71 -0.63
C GLY A 343 2.74 13.37 -0.92
N GLN A 344 3.69 13.34 -1.87
CA GLN A 344 4.63 12.23 -2.06
C GLN A 344 6.06 12.74 -2.20
N ASP A 345 7.01 11.93 -1.76
CA ASP A 345 8.43 12.27 -1.73
C ASP A 345 9.06 12.17 -3.14
N SER A 346 9.76 13.24 -3.53
CA SER A 346 10.46 13.30 -4.82
C SER A 346 11.64 12.31 -4.92
N GLU A 347 12.26 11.93 -3.80
CA GLU A 347 13.29 10.89 -3.71
C GLU A 347 12.72 9.51 -4.04
N ASP A 348 11.53 9.17 -3.51
CA ASP A 348 10.86 7.90 -3.80
C ASP A 348 10.51 7.76 -5.29
N TRP A 349 10.07 8.86 -5.92
CA TRP A 349 9.82 8.91 -7.36
C TRP A 349 11.10 8.72 -8.17
N ALA A 350 12.18 9.39 -7.78
CA ALA A 350 13.48 9.22 -8.43
C ALA A 350 14.02 7.78 -8.29
N ALA A 351 13.87 7.17 -7.11
CA ALA A 351 14.24 5.79 -6.88
C ALA A 351 13.42 4.83 -7.77
N MET A 352 12.11 5.04 -7.89
CA MET A 352 11.25 4.22 -8.74
C MET A 352 11.63 4.33 -10.23
N LEU A 353 11.88 5.55 -10.72
CA LEU A 353 12.35 5.77 -12.10
C LEU A 353 13.65 5.02 -12.38
N ASN A 354 14.62 5.06 -11.47
CA ASN A 354 15.88 4.32 -11.60
C ASN A 354 15.66 2.79 -11.61
N ARG A 355 14.73 2.26 -10.79
CA ARG A 355 14.38 0.82 -10.79
C ARG A 355 13.73 0.36 -12.09
N ILE A 356 12.97 1.24 -12.74
CA ILE A 356 12.42 0.98 -14.07
C ILE A 356 13.53 0.97 -15.12
N GLN A 357 14.43 1.97 -15.11
CA GLN A 357 15.55 2.04 -16.05
C GLN A 357 16.52 0.85 -15.92
N SER A 358 16.70 0.31 -14.72
CA SER A 358 17.53 -0.87 -14.49
C SER A 358 16.85 -2.20 -14.83
N GLY A 359 15.53 -2.21 -15.05
CA GLY A 359 14.72 -3.41 -15.22
C GLY A 359 14.45 -4.18 -13.93
N GLU A 360 14.86 -3.68 -12.77
CA GLU A 360 14.61 -4.34 -11.47
C GLU A 360 13.10 -4.49 -11.20
N ILE A 361 12.30 -3.52 -11.67
CA ILE A 361 10.86 -3.49 -11.43
C ILE A 361 10.10 -4.70 -12.00
N ASP A 362 10.66 -5.36 -13.02
CA ASP A 362 10.04 -6.54 -13.63
C ASP A 362 10.04 -7.74 -12.67
N GLY A 363 11.02 -7.80 -11.76
CA GLY A 363 11.07 -8.81 -10.69
C GLY A 363 9.97 -8.65 -9.65
N ASP A 364 9.34 -7.47 -9.55
CA ASP A 364 8.22 -7.22 -8.64
C ASP A 364 6.88 -7.72 -9.21
N ARG A 365 6.83 -8.16 -10.48
CA ARG A 365 5.59 -8.64 -11.11
C ARG A 365 5.08 -9.94 -10.47
N SER A 366 3.77 -10.08 -10.39
CA SER A 366 3.14 -11.34 -10.02
C SER A 366 3.41 -12.42 -11.06
N GLU A 367 3.64 -13.64 -10.59
CA GLU A 367 3.97 -14.81 -11.42
C GLU A 367 2.96 -15.04 -12.56
N GLU A 368 1.69 -14.67 -12.36
CA GLU A 368 0.62 -14.79 -13.36
C GLU A 368 0.86 -13.93 -14.61
N TYR A 369 1.68 -12.88 -14.53
CA TYR A 369 1.90 -11.90 -15.61
C TYR A 369 3.30 -12.00 -16.24
N LEU A 370 4.09 -13.02 -15.89
CA LEU A 370 5.43 -13.21 -16.45
C LEU A 370 5.40 -13.67 -17.91
N ASP A 371 4.45 -14.53 -18.28
CA ASP A 371 4.31 -15.01 -19.67
C ASP A 371 3.91 -13.84 -20.61
N GLU A 372 3.05 -12.93 -20.15
CA GLU A 372 2.68 -11.72 -20.90
C GLU A 372 3.88 -10.78 -21.08
N LEU A 373 4.69 -10.61 -20.03
CA LEU A 373 5.92 -9.82 -20.10
C LEU A 373 6.89 -10.40 -21.13
N GLU A 374 7.16 -11.71 -21.07
CA GLU A 374 8.07 -12.39 -22.00
C GLU A 374 7.58 -12.26 -23.44
N ALA A 375 6.27 -12.41 -23.68
CA ALA A 375 5.67 -12.23 -25.00
C ALA A 375 5.85 -10.79 -25.54
N ALA A 376 5.66 -9.78 -24.68
CA ALA A 376 5.86 -8.38 -25.04
C ALA A 376 7.33 -8.06 -25.36
N GLU A 377 8.27 -8.64 -24.60
CA GLU A 377 9.72 -8.52 -24.86
C GLU A 377 10.14 -9.15 -26.18
N ILE A 378 9.67 -10.37 -26.46
CA ILE A 378 9.92 -11.06 -27.73
C ILE A 378 9.39 -10.23 -28.91
N THR A 379 8.19 -9.68 -28.76
CA THR A 379 7.56 -8.85 -29.79
C THR A 379 8.40 -7.59 -30.04
N SER A 380 8.84 -6.93 -28.98
CA SER A 380 9.66 -5.73 -29.07
C SER A 380 11.02 -5.98 -29.74
N ALA A 381 11.68 -7.06 -29.35
CA ALA A 381 12.97 -7.47 -29.92
C ALA A 381 12.87 -8.02 -31.36
N SER A 382 11.65 -8.18 -31.89
CA SER A 382 11.42 -8.71 -33.24
C SER A 382 11.27 -7.61 -34.30
N PHE A 383 11.36 -6.33 -33.95
CA PHE A 383 11.44 -5.26 -34.94
C PHE A 383 12.75 -5.34 -35.74
N PRO A 384 12.72 -5.04 -37.06
CA PRO A 384 13.94 -4.97 -37.84
C PRO A 384 14.80 -3.79 -37.40
N GLU A 385 16.13 -3.95 -37.41
CA GLU A 385 17.09 -2.86 -37.11
C GLU A 385 17.04 -1.72 -38.14
N GLN A 386 16.48 -1.98 -39.33
CA GLN A 386 16.37 -1.02 -40.42
C GLN A 386 14.97 -1.02 -41.04
N CYS A 387 14.49 0.16 -41.43
CA CYS A 387 13.24 0.31 -42.15
C CYS A 387 13.28 -0.45 -43.47
N PRO A 388 12.37 -1.42 -43.71
CA PRO A 388 12.34 -2.17 -44.96
C PRO A 388 12.13 -1.31 -46.22
N ASN A 389 11.59 -0.10 -46.05
CA ASN A 389 11.28 0.80 -47.15
C ASN A 389 12.41 1.79 -47.49
N CYS A 390 13.11 2.33 -46.48
CA CYS A 390 14.13 3.38 -46.68
C CYS A 390 15.50 3.09 -46.07
N TYR A 391 15.67 1.94 -45.41
CA TYR A 391 16.90 1.50 -44.72
C TYR A 391 17.39 2.41 -43.59
N ALA A 392 16.60 3.40 -43.18
CA ALA A 392 16.89 4.16 -41.98
C ALA A 392 16.92 3.25 -40.75
N ALA A 393 17.82 3.52 -39.80
CA ALA A 393 17.88 2.79 -38.55
C ALA A 393 16.55 2.93 -37.79
N ILE A 394 16.06 1.83 -37.24
CA ILE A 394 14.91 1.82 -36.36
C ILE A 394 15.43 1.73 -34.92
N PRO A 395 15.00 2.63 -34.01
CA PRO A 395 15.37 2.53 -32.62
C PRO A 395 14.80 1.25 -32.00
N GLU A 396 15.42 0.77 -30.92
CA GLU A 396 14.85 -0.33 -30.15
C GLU A 396 13.42 0.04 -29.71
N GLN A 397 12.48 -0.87 -29.93
CA GLN A 397 11.10 -0.58 -29.59
C GLN A 397 10.86 -0.79 -28.09
N PRO A 398 9.99 0.01 -27.47
CA PRO A 398 9.46 -0.25 -26.13
C PRO A 398 8.55 -1.48 -26.13
N ARG A 399 8.46 -2.16 -24.97
CA ARG A 399 7.51 -3.26 -24.76
C ARG A 399 6.07 -2.84 -25.09
N GLY A 400 5.28 -3.77 -25.61
CA GLY A 400 3.88 -3.54 -26.00
C GLY A 400 3.68 -2.70 -27.27
N VAL A 401 4.75 -2.26 -27.94
CA VAL A 401 4.66 -1.64 -29.26
C VAL A 401 4.57 -2.73 -30.33
N THR A 402 3.50 -2.69 -31.14
CA THR A 402 3.28 -3.64 -32.24
C THR A 402 3.40 -2.98 -33.62
N VAL A 403 3.53 -1.65 -33.65
CA VAL A 403 3.63 -0.85 -34.86
C VAL A 403 4.56 0.34 -34.62
N TYR A 404 5.54 0.53 -35.50
CA TYR A 404 6.44 1.68 -35.53
C TYR A 404 6.22 2.47 -36.83
N THR A 405 6.16 3.81 -36.77
CA THR A 405 6.12 4.64 -37.98
C THR A 405 7.50 5.24 -38.22
N CYS A 406 8.12 4.89 -39.34
CA CYS A 406 9.46 5.35 -39.68
C CYS A 406 9.48 6.88 -39.86
N GLU A 407 10.27 7.57 -39.05
CA GLU A 407 10.39 9.03 -39.04
C GLU A 407 10.91 9.62 -40.36
N PHE A 408 11.65 8.82 -41.15
CA PHE A 408 12.28 9.28 -42.39
C PHE A 408 11.38 9.18 -43.62
N CYS A 409 10.54 8.14 -43.70
CA CYS A 409 9.72 7.86 -44.89
C CYS A 409 8.23 7.65 -44.61
N GLY A 410 7.81 7.67 -43.35
CA GLY A 410 6.42 7.44 -42.93
C GLY A 410 5.93 6.01 -43.06
N ALA A 411 6.79 5.05 -43.43
CA ALA A 411 6.39 3.65 -43.56
C ALA A 411 6.07 3.03 -42.20
N THR A 412 4.95 2.32 -42.14
CA THR A 412 4.59 1.45 -41.01
C THR A 412 5.47 0.22 -41.01
N VAL A 413 6.16 -0.01 -39.89
CA VAL A 413 7.01 -1.18 -39.63
C VAL A 413 6.38 -2.00 -38.52
N GLN A 414 6.41 -3.32 -38.67
CA GLN A 414 5.87 -4.28 -37.72
C GLN A 414 6.98 -5.27 -37.29
N PRO A 415 6.81 -5.95 -36.14
CA PRO A 415 7.68 -7.04 -35.74
C PRO A 415 7.73 -8.12 -36.82
N ILE A 416 8.93 -8.65 -37.09
CA ILE A 416 9.11 -9.80 -37.96
C ILE A 416 8.57 -11.02 -37.22
N SER A 417 7.53 -11.66 -37.76
CA SER A 417 7.04 -12.94 -37.23
C SER A 417 8.16 -13.97 -37.28
N ARG A 418 8.59 -14.48 -36.12
CA ARG A 418 9.56 -15.57 -36.02
C ARG A 418 8.92 -16.93 -36.24
#